data_AF-A0AAP9Y8V9-F1
#
_entry.id   AF-A0AAP9Y8V9-F1
#
_cell.length_a   1.000
_cell.length_b   1.000
_cell.length_c   1.000
_cell.angle_alpha   90.00
_cell.angle_beta   90.00
_cell.angle_gamma   90.00
#
_symmetry.space_group_name_H-M   'P 1'
#
loop_
_entity.id
_entity.type
_entity.pdbx_description
1 polymer ?
#
loop_
_entity_poly.entity_id
_entity_poly.type
_entity_poly.pdbx_seq_one_letter_code
_entity_poly.pdbx_strand_id
1 'polypeptide(L)'
;MVVKIDARPELKELSRAFSELGSKQLLFAMALAATRMAQRIKKGELSVMRRRLDNPIQQTLNSLYVKAATKQNLQAHVWFKDQWSSGIPADRYLQPVVQGGTRRHKRFERALIARGIMRSSQYATPTPALLDSHGNVKGSMIMKILSGLGAAETVSGYQANASSSRRSRKKGNAHRFFAAEIEGTMGVWERRSTAWGDAVRPVFVFVDRSPRYRVRFPFFQVAENMVKANYADEFRSAIDYALATANR
;
A
#
# COMPACT_ATOMS: atom_id res chain seq x y z
N MET A 1 9.81 1.10 -3.89
CA MET A 1 10.54 1.79 -2.79
C MET A 1 11.28 0.72 -2.01
N VAL A 2 12.62 0.76 -1.95
CA VAL A 2 13.42 -0.33 -1.36
C VAL A 2 14.50 0.27 -0.47
N VAL A 3 14.60 -0.22 0.77
CA VAL A 3 15.76 0.01 1.63
C VAL A 3 16.77 -1.10 1.36
N LYS A 4 18.01 -0.70 1.05
CA LYS A 4 19.15 -1.59 0.88
C LYS A 4 20.04 -1.50 2.11
N ILE A 5 20.44 -2.64 2.63
CA ILE A 5 21.39 -2.74 3.74
C ILE A 5 22.60 -3.46 3.18
N ASP A 6 23.71 -2.73 3.08
CA ASP A 6 25.01 -3.29 2.71
C ASP A 6 25.66 -3.88 3.97
N ALA A 7 26.09 -5.13 3.90
CA ALA A 7 26.72 -5.82 5.02
C ALA A 7 28.21 -5.50 5.20
N ARG A 8 28.78 -4.62 4.38
CA ARG A 8 30.20 -4.25 4.49
C ARG A 8 30.41 -3.35 5.72
N PRO A 9 31.07 -3.84 6.78
CA PRO A 9 31.37 -3.05 7.97
C PRO A 9 32.49 -2.05 7.67
N GLU A 10 32.79 -1.20 8.65
CA GLU A 10 33.96 -0.34 8.60
C GLU A 10 35.27 -1.16 8.55
N LEU A 11 36.28 -0.64 7.84
CA LEU A 11 37.55 -1.33 7.54
C LEU A 11 38.24 -1.94 8.77
N LYS A 12 38.13 -1.28 9.93
CA LYS A 12 38.78 -1.69 11.18
C LYS A 12 38.11 -2.91 11.82
N GLU A 13 36.78 -3.01 11.73
CA GLU A 13 36.05 -4.20 12.18
C GLU A 13 36.24 -5.37 11.20
N LEU A 14 36.32 -5.06 9.89
CA LEU A 14 36.57 -6.05 8.86
C LEU A 14 37.93 -6.74 9.03
N SER A 15 39.00 -5.98 9.30
CA SER A 15 40.35 -6.54 9.44
C SER A 15 40.46 -7.51 10.62
N ARG A 16 39.82 -7.17 11.75
CA ARG A 16 39.78 -8.03 12.94
C ARG A 16 38.99 -9.31 12.69
N ALA A 17 37.79 -9.16 12.12
CA ALA A 17 36.96 -10.31 11.79
C ALA A 17 37.65 -11.23 10.76
N PHE A 18 38.39 -10.67 9.81
CA PHE A 18 39.15 -11.45 8.83
C PHE A 18 40.28 -12.27 9.47
N SER A 19 41.02 -11.70 10.42
CA SER A 19 42.06 -12.43 11.17
C SER A 19 41.51 -13.56 12.04
N GLU A 20 40.26 -13.44 12.50
CA GLU A 20 39.65 -14.39 13.44
C GLU A 20 38.82 -15.49 12.74
N LEU A 21 38.15 -15.22 11.61
CA LEU A 21 37.13 -16.11 11.03
C LEU A 21 37.52 -16.84 9.72
N GLY A 22 38.58 -16.43 9.04
CA GLY A 22 38.81 -16.86 7.66
C GLY A 22 37.72 -16.38 6.68
N SER A 23 38.00 -16.41 5.37
CA SER A 23 37.19 -15.72 4.36
C SER A 23 35.75 -16.23 4.25
N LYS A 24 35.52 -17.55 4.36
CA LYS A 24 34.19 -18.16 4.19
C LYS A 24 33.23 -17.86 5.34
N GLN A 25 33.72 -17.82 6.59
CA GLN A 25 32.89 -17.51 7.75
C GLN A 25 32.71 -16.01 7.95
N LEU A 26 33.64 -15.18 7.50
CA LEU A 26 33.42 -13.74 7.44
C LEU A 26 32.23 -13.40 6.51
N LEU A 27 32.20 -13.96 5.29
CA LEU A 27 31.08 -13.75 4.36
C LEU A 27 29.73 -14.25 4.92
N PHE A 28 29.77 -15.32 5.72
CA PHE A 28 28.59 -15.81 6.43
C PHE A 28 28.13 -14.82 7.51
N ALA A 29 29.04 -14.34 8.35
CA ALA A 29 28.75 -13.37 9.41
C ALA A 29 28.17 -12.07 8.82
N MET A 30 28.75 -11.56 7.74
CA MET A 30 28.25 -10.38 7.04
C MET A 30 26.83 -10.61 6.51
N ALA A 31 26.60 -11.70 5.77
CA ALA A 31 25.26 -12.02 5.26
C ALA A 31 24.22 -12.18 6.39
N LEU A 32 24.63 -12.78 7.51
CA LEU A 32 23.80 -12.95 8.69
C LEU A 32 23.47 -11.61 9.35
N ALA A 33 24.45 -10.73 9.54
CA ALA A 33 24.28 -9.40 10.12
C ALA A 33 23.29 -8.56 9.30
N ALA A 34 23.48 -8.46 7.98
CA ALA A 34 22.56 -7.71 7.12
C ALA A 34 21.15 -8.32 7.12
N THR A 35 21.02 -9.64 7.15
CA THR A 35 19.73 -10.32 7.23
C THR A 35 19.01 -10.04 8.56
N ARG A 36 19.73 -10.13 9.69
CA ARG A 36 19.18 -9.80 11.02
C ARG A 36 18.78 -8.33 11.10
N MET A 37 19.61 -7.42 10.59
CA MET A 37 19.30 -5.99 10.51
C MET A 37 18.04 -5.72 9.69
N ALA A 38 17.88 -6.37 8.53
CA ALA A 38 16.67 -6.26 7.71
C ALA A 38 15.41 -6.75 8.45
N GLN A 39 15.50 -7.86 9.17
CA GLN A 39 14.41 -8.37 10.00
C GLN A 39 14.05 -7.41 11.14
N ARG A 40 15.06 -6.80 11.77
CA ARG A 40 14.88 -5.79 12.83
C ARG A 40 14.19 -4.55 12.27
N ILE A 41 14.62 -4.04 11.11
CA ILE A 41 13.98 -2.91 10.42
C ILE A 41 12.52 -3.22 10.12
N LYS A 42 12.21 -4.39 9.54
CA LYS A 42 10.82 -4.79 9.27
C LYS A 42 9.94 -4.75 10.54
N LYS A 43 10.46 -5.21 11.69
CA LYS A 43 9.73 -5.16 12.98
C LYS A 43 9.53 -3.71 13.46
N GLY A 44 10.55 -2.87 13.33
CA GLY A 44 10.47 -1.45 13.67
C GLY A 44 9.47 -0.70 12.79
N GLU A 45 9.57 -0.87 11.47
CA GLU A 45 8.65 -0.31 10.49
C GLU A 45 7.21 -0.74 10.73
N LEU A 46 6.96 -2.03 11.02
CA LEU A 46 5.61 -2.52 11.36
C LEU A 46 5.04 -1.79 12.59
N SER A 47 5.89 -1.51 13.58
CA SER A 47 5.49 -0.76 14.77
C SER A 47 5.17 0.71 14.46
N VAL A 48 5.93 1.34 13.57
CA VAL A 48 5.66 2.71 13.10
C VAL A 48 4.38 2.74 12.25
N MET A 49 4.17 1.76 11.37
CA MET A 49 2.96 1.64 10.56
C MET A 49 1.70 1.58 11.43
N ARG A 50 1.71 0.76 12.49
CA ARG A 50 0.58 0.66 13.43
C ARG A 50 0.26 1.97 14.14
N ARG A 51 1.27 2.82 14.39
CA ARG A 51 1.09 4.12 15.08
C ARG A 51 0.74 5.27 14.15
N ARG A 52 1.19 5.24 12.90
CA ARG A 52 1.12 6.38 11.97
C ARG A 52 0.05 6.24 10.88
N LEU A 53 -0.39 5.01 10.60
CA LEU A 53 -1.47 4.76 9.66
C LEU A 53 -2.81 4.76 10.39
N ASP A 54 -3.82 5.36 9.78
CA ASP A 54 -5.18 5.39 10.31
C ASP A 54 -5.85 4.04 9.99
N ASN A 55 -6.18 3.25 11.02
CA ASN A 55 -6.87 1.95 10.94
C ASN A 55 -6.39 1.01 9.79
N PRO A 56 -5.08 0.65 9.73
CA PRO A 56 -4.55 -0.17 8.65
C PRO A 56 -5.10 -1.60 8.72
N ILE A 57 -5.52 -2.14 7.57
CA ILE A 57 -5.90 -3.56 7.44
C ILE A 57 -4.67 -4.47 7.56
N GLN A 58 -4.89 -5.72 7.97
CA GLN A 58 -3.81 -6.72 8.11
C GLN A 58 -2.99 -6.92 6.84
N GLN A 59 -3.63 -6.85 5.66
CA GLN A 59 -2.95 -6.95 4.38
C GLN A 59 -1.93 -5.82 4.16
N THR A 60 -2.23 -4.61 4.65
CA THR A 60 -1.30 -3.47 4.61
C THR A 60 -0.15 -3.67 5.59
N LEU A 61 -0.42 -4.17 6.79
CA LEU A 61 0.64 -4.47 7.76
C LEU A 61 1.57 -5.60 7.30
N ASN A 62 1.02 -6.61 6.63
CA ASN A 62 1.76 -7.77 6.11
C ASN A 62 2.39 -7.53 4.73
N SER A 63 2.47 -6.27 4.30
CA SER A 63 2.98 -5.91 2.99
C SER A 63 4.50 -5.71 2.94
N LEU A 64 5.18 -5.66 4.08
CA LEU A 64 6.64 -5.55 4.16
C LEU A 64 7.32 -6.91 3.94
N TYR A 65 8.31 -6.93 3.05
CA TYR A 65 9.11 -8.09 2.71
C TYR A 65 10.58 -7.85 3.02
N VAL A 66 11.27 -8.95 3.35
CA VAL A 66 12.71 -8.98 3.58
C VAL A 66 13.31 -9.96 2.59
N LYS A 67 14.31 -9.53 1.84
CA LYS A 67 15.24 -10.42 1.11
C LYS A 67 16.48 -10.53 1.96
N ALA A 68 16.77 -11.75 2.41
CA ALA A 68 18.00 -12.05 3.12
C ALA A 68 19.21 -11.83 2.20
N ALA A 69 20.33 -11.44 2.81
CA ALA A 69 21.63 -11.46 2.14
C ALA A 69 22.14 -12.90 2.03
N THR A 70 22.96 -13.18 1.03
CA THR A 70 23.65 -14.45 0.83
C THR A 70 25.16 -14.23 0.84
N LYS A 71 25.96 -15.30 0.96
CA LYS A 71 27.43 -15.17 0.90
C LYS A 71 27.92 -14.58 -0.43
N GLN A 72 27.15 -14.79 -1.51
CA GLN A 72 27.42 -14.26 -2.85
C GLN A 72 26.89 -12.83 -3.03
N ASN A 73 25.83 -12.47 -2.31
CA ASN A 73 25.23 -11.14 -2.36
C ASN A 73 24.97 -10.63 -0.94
N LEU A 74 25.92 -9.87 -0.43
CA LEU A 74 25.95 -9.31 0.92
C LEU A 74 24.96 -8.14 1.12
N GLN A 75 23.88 -8.08 0.35
CA GLN A 75 22.86 -7.04 0.45
C GLN A 75 21.51 -7.62 0.85
N ALA A 76 21.02 -7.18 2.01
CA ALA A 76 19.65 -7.45 2.43
C ALA A 76 18.74 -6.30 1.98
N HIS A 77 17.49 -6.61 1.66
CA HIS A 77 16.53 -5.63 1.17
C HIS A 77 15.26 -5.65 2.01
N VAL A 78 14.70 -4.47 2.28
CA VAL A 78 13.37 -4.31 2.89
C VAL A 78 12.51 -3.44 1.98
N TRP A 79 11.34 -3.93 1.58
CA TRP A 79 10.44 -3.19 0.70
C TRP A 79 8.98 -3.60 0.86
N PHE A 80 8.09 -2.80 0.30
CA PHE A 80 6.68 -3.17 0.14
C PHE A 80 6.49 -4.08 -1.06
N LYS A 81 5.67 -5.12 -0.92
CA LYS A 81 5.26 -5.99 -2.03
C LYS A 81 4.82 -5.17 -3.24
N ASP A 82 5.48 -5.42 -4.36
CA ASP A 82 5.32 -4.79 -5.68
C ASP A 82 4.44 -5.63 -6.63
N GLN A 83 4.20 -6.89 -6.30
CA GLN A 83 3.32 -7.79 -7.03
C GLN A 83 2.38 -8.55 -6.08
N TRP A 84 1.10 -8.62 -6.43
CA TRP A 84 0.08 -9.43 -5.77
C TRP A 84 -0.65 -10.30 -6.80
N SER A 85 -1.19 -11.45 -6.37
CA SER A 85 -2.04 -12.30 -7.21
C SER A 85 -3.36 -11.62 -7.61
N SER A 86 -3.80 -10.62 -6.86
CA SER A 86 -4.96 -9.80 -7.17
C SER A 86 -4.89 -8.44 -6.46
N GLY A 87 -5.49 -7.42 -7.06
CA GLY A 87 -5.61 -6.08 -6.46
C GLY A 87 -4.46 -5.12 -6.78
N ILE A 88 -4.38 -4.05 -6.01
CA ILE A 88 -3.36 -3.00 -6.15
C ILE A 88 -2.22 -3.31 -5.18
N PRO A 89 -0.98 -3.52 -5.64
CA PRO A 89 0.14 -3.85 -4.78
C PRO A 89 0.45 -2.72 -3.78
N ALA A 90 1.08 -3.10 -2.66
CA ALA A 90 1.31 -2.22 -1.52
C ALA A 90 2.23 -1.05 -1.84
N ASP A 91 3.27 -1.32 -2.63
CA ASP A 91 4.17 -0.30 -3.13
C ASP A 91 3.41 0.89 -3.75
N ARG A 92 2.35 0.62 -4.53
CA ARG A 92 1.61 1.61 -5.30
C ARG A 92 0.67 2.44 -4.43
N TYR A 93 -0.06 1.84 -3.49
CA TYR A 93 -1.00 2.60 -2.65
C TYR A 93 -0.36 3.20 -1.40
N LEU A 94 0.78 2.69 -0.92
CA LEU A 94 1.52 3.28 0.20
C LEU A 94 2.53 4.34 -0.25
N GLN A 95 2.86 4.42 -1.54
CA GLN A 95 3.76 5.44 -2.06
C GLN A 95 3.42 6.87 -1.61
N PRO A 96 2.16 7.34 -1.66
CA PRO A 96 1.84 8.70 -1.23
C PRO A 96 1.98 8.91 0.28
N VAL A 97 1.90 7.84 1.07
CA VAL A 97 2.07 7.89 2.54
C VAL A 97 3.55 8.03 2.90
N VAL A 98 4.44 7.45 2.07
CA VAL A 98 5.89 7.46 2.26
C VAL A 98 6.54 8.70 1.65
N GLN A 99 6.15 9.07 0.43
CA GLN A 99 6.78 10.15 -0.34
C GLN A 99 5.99 11.46 -0.29
N GLY A 100 4.72 11.42 0.13
CA GLY A 100 3.83 12.57 0.01
C GLY A 100 3.48 12.89 -1.44
N GLY A 101 3.11 14.15 -1.68
CA GLY A 101 2.88 14.70 -3.02
C GLY A 101 1.41 14.73 -3.45
N THR A 102 1.19 14.94 -4.74
CA THR A 102 -0.14 15.09 -5.33
C THR A 102 -0.76 13.73 -5.66
N ARG A 103 -2.04 13.57 -5.35
CA ARG A 103 -2.80 12.37 -5.65
C ARG A 103 -3.14 12.26 -7.14
N ARG A 104 -2.76 11.16 -7.78
CA ARG A 104 -3.26 10.80 -9.13
C ARG A 104 -4.68 10.24 -9.09
N HIS A 105 -5.42 10.37 -10.19
CA HIS A 105 -6.75 9.76 -10.31
C HIS A 105 -6.71 8.23 -10.17
N LYS A 106 -7.64 7.70 -9.37
CA LYS A 106 -7.92 6.26 -9.21
C LYS A 106 -8.59 5.72 -10.47
N ARG A 107 -8.58 4.39 -10.63
CA ARG A 107 -9.30 3.70 -11.72
C ARG A 107 -10.78 4.09 -11.77
N PHE A 108 -11.43 4.17 -10.60
CA PHE A 108 -12.81 4.63 -10.46
C PHE A 108 -13.05 6.02 -11.07
N GLU A 109 -12.25 7.00 -10.65
CA GLU A 109 -12.34 8.38 -11.16
C GLU A 109 -12.08 8.46 -12.66
N ARG A 110 -11.06 7.75 -13.17
CA ARG A 110 -10.80 7.70 -14.61
C ARG A 110 -11.97 7.14 -15.41
N ALA A 111 -12.67 6.14 -14.86
CA ALA A 111 -13.85 5.57 -15.49
C ALA A 111 -15.01 6.57 -15.54
N LEU A 112 -15.23 7.33 -14.46
CA LEU A 112 -16.22 8.41 -14.43
C LEU A 112 -15.88 9.54 -15.41
N ILE A 113 -14.60 9.93 -15.48
CA ILE A 113 -14.12 10.95 -16.43
C ILE A 113 -14.33 10.50 -17.86
N ALA A 114 -13.94 9.27 -18.19
CA ALA A 114 -14.10 8.72 -19.54
C ALA A 114 -15.57 8.67 -19.98
N ARG A 115 -16.50 8.49 -19.02
CA ARG A 115 -17.94 8.48 -19.29
C ARG A 115 -18.57 9.88 -19.35
N GLY A 116 -17.82 10.93 -19.05
CA GLY A 116 -18.30 12.32 -18.98
C GLY A 116 -19.04 12.66 -17.69
N ILE A 117 -18.99 11.79 -16.67
CA ILE A 117 -19.72 11.97 -15.40
C ILE A 117 -18.97 12.88 -14.44
N MET A 118 -17.63 12.86 -14.47
CA MET A 118 -16.76 13.64 -13.59
C MET A 118 -15.78 14.45 -14.44
N ARG A 119 -15.49 15.70 -14.06
CA ARG A 119 -14.50 16.51 -14.78
C ARG A 119 -13.07 16.00 -14.53
N SER A 120 -12.16 16.24 -15.47
CA SER A 120 -10.75 15.82 -15.34
C SER A 120 -9.99 16.54 -14.23
N SER A 121 -10.45 17.71 -13.78
CA SER A 121 -9.91 18.43 -12.63
C SER A 121 -10.39 17.90 -11.27
N GLN A 122 -11.43 17.06 -11.28
CA GLN A 122 -12.17 16.69 -10.07
C GLN A 122 -11.74 15.36 -9.48
N TYR A 123 -11.97 15.23 -8.17
CA TYR A 123 -11.66 14.04 -7.38
C TYR A 123 -12.89 13.55 -6.65
N ALA A 124 -13.07 12.23 -6.58
CA ALA A 124 -14.22 11.62 -5.92
C ALA A 124 -13.87 11.29 -4.46
N THR A 125 -14.54 11.96 -3.53
CA THR A 125 -14.39 11.77 -2.08
C THR A 125 -15.58 10.96 -1.54
N PRO A 126 -15.36 9.78 -0.94
CA PRO A 126 -16.45 8.96 -0.41
C PRO A 126 -17.08 9.63 0.82
N THR A 127 -18.38 9.44 1.00
CA THR A 127 -19.07 9.86 2.23
C THR A 127 -18.97 8.75 3.30
N PRO A 128 -19.15 9.08 4.60
CA PRO A 128 -19.12 8.10 5.69
C PRO A 128 -20.09 6.93 5.48
N ALA A 129 -21.21 7.17 4.79
CA ALA A 129 -22.21 6.17 4.44
C ALA A 129 -21.69 5.02 3.55
N LEU A 130 -20.53 5.19 2.91
CA LEU A 130 -19.90 4.23 2.01
C LEU A 130 -18.66 3.54 2.61
N LEU A 131 -18.15 4.06 3.73
CA LEU A 131 -16.92 3.58 4.36
C LEU A 131 -17.20 2.33 5.21
N ASP A 132 -16.25 1.40 5.21
CA ASP A 132 -16.21 0.31 6.19
C ASP A 132 -15.51 0.75 7.49
N SER A 133 -15.38 -0.18 8.44
CA SER A 133 -14.73 0.07 9.74
C SER A 133 -13.27 0.53 9.64
N HIS A 134 -12.61 0.29 8.50
CA HIS A 134 -11.24 0.70 8.24
C HIS A 134 -11.16 1.99 7.39
N GLY A 135 -12.30 2.66 7.15
CA GLY A 135 -12.35 3.86 6.32
C GLY A 135 -12.16 3.58 4.83
N ASN A 136 -12.36 2.34 4.38
CA ASN A 136 -12.22 1.96 2.97
C ASN A 136 -13.59 1.81 2.31
N VAL A 137 -13.63 1.98 0.98
CA VAL A 137 -14.80 1.63 0.17
C VAL A 137 -14.62 0.22 -0.38
N LYS A 138 -15.60 -0.66 -0.15
CA LYS A 138 -15.59 -2.03 -0.68
C LYS A 138 -15.53 -2.02 -2.21
N GLY A 139 -14.59 -2.77 -2.78
CA GLY A 139 -14.40 -2.85 -4.24
C GLY A 139 -15.66 -3.31 -4.99
N SER A 140 -16.44 -4.21 -4.41
CA SER A 140 -17.73 -4.65 -4.97
C SER A 140 -18.77 -3.53 -5.03
N MET A 141 -18.74 -2.58 -4.09
CA MET A 141 -19.60 -1.40 -4.10
C MET A 141 -19.17 -0.42 -5.19
N ILE A 142 -17.86 -0.20 -5.36
CA ILE A 142 -17.31 0.59 -6.48
C ILE A 142 -17.80 0.01 -7.81
N MET A 143 -17.74 -1.32 -7.98
CA MET A 143 -18.21 -1.97 -9.21
C MET A 143 -19.72 -1.84 -9.41
N LYS A 144 -20.53 -1.92 -8.36
CA LYS A 144 -21.99 -1.68 -8.46
C LYS A 144 -22.32 -0.25 -8.88
N ILE A 145 -21.60 0.73 -8.33
CA ILE A 145 -21.73 2.13 -8.69
C ILE A 145 -21.37 2.33 -10.17
N LEU A 146 -20.18 1.90 -10.59
CA LEU A 146 -19.76 2.01 -11.99
C LEU A 146 -20.73 1.30 -12.95
N SER A 147 -21.21 0.12 -12.56
CA SER A 147 -22.20 -0.64 -13.33
C SER A 147 -23.51 0.15 -13.49
N GLY A 148 -24.03 0.74 -12.41
CA GLY A 148 -25.25 1.56 -12.44
C GLY A 148 -25.09 2.83 -13.27
N LEU A 149 -23.90 3.43 -13.23
CA LEU A 149 -23.56 4.64 -13.99
C LEU A 149 -23.16 4.38 -15.45
N GLY A 150 -23.11 3.13 -15.90
CA GLY A 150 -22.66 2.79 -17.25
C GLY A 150 -21.17 3.09 -17.50
N ALA A 151 -20.35 3.05 -16.44
CA ALA A 151 -18.92 3.39 -16.46
C ALA A 151 -18.02 2.20 -16.06
N ALA A 152 -18.54 0.97 -15.97
CA ALA A 152 -17.75 -0.20 -15.57
C ALA A 152 -16.88 -0.78 -16.71
N GLU A 153 -17.25 -0.52 -17.97
CA GLU A 153 -16.67 -1.14 -19.16
C GLU A 153 -15.56 -0.27 -19.76
N THR A 154 -14.42 -0.18 -19.05
CA THR A 154 -13.28 0.64 -19.49
C THR A 154 -12.35 -0.08 -20.47
N VAL A 155 -12.63 -1.33 -20.84
CA VAL A 155 -11.81 -2.18 -21.72
C VAL A 155 -12.74 -2.95 -22.65
N SER A 156 -12.35 -3.08 -23.92
CA SER A 156 -13.10 -3.85 -24.92
C SER A 156 -13.29 -5.31 -24.49
N GLY A 157 -14.48 -5.87 -24.75
CA GLY A 157 -14.84 -7.24 -24.41
C GLY A 157 -15.25 -7.48 -22.94
N TYR A 158 -15.14 -6.48 -22.06
CA TYR A 158 -15.65 -6.58 -20.69
C TYR A 158 -17.06 -5.98 -20.60
N GLN A 159 -18.05 -6.81 -20.26
CA GLN A 159 -19.45 -6.37 -20.06
C GLN A 159 -19.86 -6.45 -18.59
N ALA A 160 -20.02 -5.29 -17.96
CA ALA A 160 -20.36 -5.17 -16.55
C ALA A 160 -21.33 -4.02 -16.25
N ASN A 161 -21.69 -3.22 -17.25
CA ASN A 161 -22.67 -2.17 -17.11
C ASN A 161 -24.06 -2.76 -16.87
N ALA A 162 -24.88 -2.02 -16.12
CA ALA A 162 -26.28 -2.36 -15.96
C ALA A 162 -26.98 -2.35 -17.33
N SER A 163 -27.94 -3.25 -17.51
CA SER A 163 -28.61 -3.51 -18.80
C SER A 163 -30.09 -3.77 -18.58
N SER A 164 -30.87 -3.86 -19.67
CA SER A 164 -32.30 -4.17 -19.63
C SER A 164 -32.61 -5.65 -19.33
N SER A 165 -31.59 -6.51 -19.20
CA SER A 165 -31.78 -7.93 -18.88
C SER A 165 -32.49 -8.13 -17.54
N ARG A 166 -33.31 -9.18 -17.42
CA ARG A 166 -34.02 -9.52 -16.16
C ARG A 166 -33.06 -9.64 -14.97
N ARG A 167 -31.88 -10.23 -15.19
CA ARG A 167 -30.81 -10.36 -14.18
C ARG A 167 -30.30 -9.01 -13.70
N SER A 168 -30.07 -8.06 -14.61
CA SER A 168 -29.53 -6.74 -14.29
C SER A 168 -30.59 -5.86 -13.60
N ARG A 169 -31.84 -5.88 -14.08
CA ARG A 169 -32.98 -5.26 -13.40
C ARG A 169 -33.17 -5.78 -11.98
N LYS A 170 -33.04 -7.10 -11.76
CA LYS A 170 -33.07 -7.69 -10.41
C LYS A 170 -31.95 -7.18 -9.49
N LYS A 171 -30.75 -6.88 -10.01
CA LYS A 171 -29.67 -6.26 -9.24
C LYS A 171 -29.94 -4.78 -8.94
N GLY A 172 -30.65 -4.09 -9.82
CA GLY A 172 -31.14 -2.73 -9.60
C GLY A 172 -30.08 -1.63 -9.61
N ASN A 173 -28.85 -1.91 -10.06
CA ASN A 173 -27.75 -0.94 -9.99
C ASN A 173 -28.04 0.37 -10.73
N ALA A 174 -28.63 0.30 -11.94
CA ALA A 174 -29.00 1.48 -12.74
C ALA A 174 -30.07 2.35 -12.08
N HIS A 175 -31.01 1.74 -11.35
CA HIS A 175 -32.00 2.48 -10.59
C HIS A 175 -31.37 3.08 -9.32
N ARG A 176 -30.49 2.34 -8.67
CA ARG A 176 -29.93 2.66 -7.36
C ARG A 176 -28.92 3.82 -7.40
N PHE A 177 -28.07 3.91 -8.42
CA PHE A 177 -27.01 4.91 -8.45
C PHE A 177 -27.16 5.85 -9.64
N PHE A 178 -26.95 7.14 -9.39
CA PHE A 178 -26.99 8.17 -10.40
C PHE A 178 -25.99 9.29 -10.06
N ALA A 179 -25.54 10.02 -11.07
CA ALA A 179 -24.73 11.21 -10.87
C ALA A 179 -25.60 12.46 -11.07
N ALA A 180 -25.47 13.42 -10.17
CA ALA A 180 -26.24 14.65 -10.18
C ALA A 180 -25.57 15.73 -9.33
N GLU A 181 -25.97 16.97 -9.58
CA GLU A 181 -25.80 18.08 -8.65
C GLU A 181 -27.10 18.28 -7.88
N ILE A 182 -27.04 18.18 -6.55
CA ILE A 182 -28.18 18.38 -5.65
C ILE A 182 -27.72 19.38 -4.60
N GLU A 183 -28.45 20.48 -4.43
CA GLU A 183 -28.14 21.54 -3.45
C GLU A 183 -26.67 22.02 -3.55
N GLY A 184 -26.18 22.22 -4.78
CA GLY A 184 -24.80 22.66 -5.05
C GLY A 184 -23.71 21.60 -4.82
N THR A 185 -24.10 20.37 -4.46
CA THR A 185 -23.17 19.25 -4.27
C THR A 185 -23.20 18.34 -5.48
N MET A 186 -22.15 18.42 -6.31
CA MET A 186 -21.98 17.51 -7.44
C MET A 186 -21.37 16.18 -6.98
N GLY A 187 -21.94 15.06 -7.42
CA GLY A 187 -21.44 13.77 -7.00
C GLY A 187 -22.23 12.58 -7.53
N VAL A 188 -21.92 11.41 -6.96
CA VAL A 188 -22.68 10.19 -7.13
C VAL A 188 -23.61 10.01 -5.93
N TRP A 189 -24.87 9.75 -6.21
CA TRP A 189 -25.94 9.61 -5.25
C TRP A 189 -26.52 8.19 -5.29
N GLU A 190 -27.02 7.75 -4.15
CA GLU A 190 -27.72 6.48 -3.99
C GLU A 190 -29.20 6.74 -3.67
N ARG A 191 -30.10 6.15 -4.46
CA ARG A 191 -31.53 6.05 -4.13
C ARG A 191 -31.75 5.00 -3.06
N ARG A 192 -32.58 5.33 -2.07
CA ARG A 192 -32.96 4.49 -0.95
C ARG A 192 -34.47 4.54 -0.81
N SER A 193 -35.14 3.41 -1.03
CA SER A 193 -36.54 3.28 -0.63
C SER A 193 -36.57 2.92 0.85
N THR A 194 -37.24 3.74 1.63
CA THR A 194 -37.46 3.55 3.08
C THR A 194 -38.94 3.29 3.33
N ALA A 195 -39.29 2.84 4.54
CA ALA A 195 -40.69 2.63 4.93
C ALA A 195 -41.53 3.91 4.84
N TRP A 196 -40.90 5.09 4.87
CA TRP A 196 -41.53 6.41 4.85
C TRP A 196 -41.38 7.15 3.52
N GLY A 197 -40.91 6.46 2.47
CA GLY A 197 -40.74 7.03 1.13
C GLY A 197 -39.33 6.92 0.58
N ASP A 198 -39.13 7.52 -0.60
CA ASP A 198 -37.85 7.53 -1.27
C ASP A 198 -36.95 8.65 -0.73
N ALA A 199 -35.70 8.30 -0.49
CA ALA A 199 -34.64 9.21 -0.08
C ALA A 199 -33.43 9.07 -0.99
N VAL A 200 -32.63 10.12 -1.08
CA VAL A 200 -31.34 10.09 -1.75
C VAL A 200 -30.24 10.46 -0.78
N ARG A 201 -29.07 9.84 -0.93
CA ARG A 201 -27.89 10.19 -0.14
C ARG A 201 -26.63 10.24 -0.99
N PRO A 202 -25.69 11.15 -0.73
CA PRO A 202 -24.44 11.19 -1.46
C PRO A 202 -23.57 9.99 -1.06
N VAL A 203 -22.98 9.32 -2.04
CA VAL A 203 -21.99 8.24 -1.83
C VAL A 203 -20.58 8.68 -2.22
N PHE A 204 -20.47 9.55 -3.21
CA PHE A 204 -19.24 10.27 -3.53
C PHE A 204 -19.55 11.73 -3.83
N VAL A 205 -18.75 12.64 -3.31
CA VAL A 205 -18.77 14.07 -3.65
C VAL A 205 -17.57 14.38 -4.54
N PHE A 206 -17.80 15.13 -5.62
CA PHE A 206 -16.74 15.58 -6.52
C PHE A 206 -16.18 16.91 -6.02
N VAL A 207 -14.86 16.97 -5.86
CA VAL A 207 -14.15 18.15 -5.38
C VAL A 207 -13.11 18.60 -6.41
N ASP A 208 -13.02 19.91 -6.66
CA ASP A 208 -12.12 20.47 -7.68
C ASP A 208 -10.64 20.55 -7.25
N ARG A 209 -10.36 20.38 -5.96
CA ARG A 209 -9.00 20.47 -5.41
C ARG A 209 -8.33 19.11 -5.37
N SER A 210 -7.19 18.99 -6.05
CA SER A 210 -6.32 17.81 -5.92
C SER A 210 -5.88 17.57 -4.47
N PRO A 211 -6.12 16.37 -3.90
CA PRO A 211 -5.63 16.05 -2.57
C PRO A 211 -4.10 16.05 -2.53
N ARG A 212 -3.54 16.80 -1.58
CA ARG A 212 -2.10 16.84 -1.29
C ARG A 212 -1.81 15.99 -0.06
N TYR A 213 -0.93 15.00 -0.22
CA TYR A 213 -0.49 14.13 0.85
C TYR A 213 0.80 14.66 1.48
N ARG A 214 0.80 14.71 2.81
CA ARG A 214 2.03 14.83 3.61
C ARG A 214 2.63 13.45 3.85
N VAL A 215 3.95 13.40 4.02
CA VAL A 215 4.63 12.18 4.49
C VAL A 215 4.08 11.82 5.87
N ARG A 216 3.52 10.63 6.00
CA ARG A 216 3.00 10.09 7.28
C ARG A 216 3.85 8.94 7.80
N PHE A 217 4.46 8.18 6.89
CA PHE A 217 5.31 7.06 7.23
C PHE A 217 6.73 7.31 6.69
N PRO A 218 7.67 7.79 7.54
CA PRO A 218 9.04 8.10 7.12
C PRO A 218 9.88 6.82 7.01
N PHE A 219 9.50 5.94 6.07
CA PHE A 219 10.06 4.60 5.84
C PHE A 219 11.60 4.60 5.82
N PHE A 220 12.19 5.42 4.94
CA PHE A 220 13.65 5.48 4.78
C PHE A 220 14.37 5.99 6.01
N GLN A 221 13.84 7.04 6.65
CA GLN A 221 14.45 7.63 7.84
C GLN A 221 14.42 6.68 9.05
N VAL A 222 13.31 5.93 9.21
CA VAL A 222 13.20 4.90 10.26
C VAL A 222 14.26 3.82 10.03
N ALA A 223 14.36 3.30 8.81
CA ALA A 223 15.36 2.28 8.50
C ALA A 223 16.79 2.79 8.71
N GLU A 224 17.11 3.98 8.24
CA GLU A 224 18.44 4.60 8.38
C GLU A 224 18.83 4.77 9.86
N ASN A 225 17.93 5.33 10.68
CA ASN A 225 18.16 5.49 12.11
C ASN A 225 18.35 4.14 12.81
N MET A 226 17.62 3.10 12.38
CA MET A 226 17.77 1.75 12.93
C MET A 226 19.10 1.12 12.54
N VAL A 227 19.58 1.29 11.30
CA VAL A 227 20.92 0.82 10.91
C VAL A 227 21.98 1.52 11.77
N LYS A 228 21.95 2.87 11.82
CA LYS A 228 22.91 3.68 12.59
C LYS A 228 22.97 3.25 14.06
N ALA A 229 21.83 2.94 14.68
CA ALA A 229 21.77 2.63 16.10
C ALA A 229 22.06 1.16 16.46
N ASN A 230 21.97 0.21 15.52
CA ASN A 230 21.97 -1.22 15.87
C ASN A 230 22.96 -2.08 15.05
N TYR A 231 23.53 -1.55 13.96
CA TYR A 231 24.31 -2.37 13.03
C TYR A 231 25.56 -3.00 13.67
N ALA A 232 26.32 -2.23 14.45
CA ALA A 232 27.54 -2.72 15.10
C ALA A 232 27.26 -3.90 16.05
N ASP A 233 26.16 -3.85 16.80
CA ASP A 233 25.76 -4.92 17.71
C ASP A 233 25.28 -6.16 16.97
N GLU A 234 24.48 -5.98 15.91
CA GLU A 234 24.06 -7.09 15.04
C GLU A 234 25.25 -7.75 14.34
N PHE A 235 26.25 -6.95 13.92
CA PHE A 235 27.45 -7.45 13.28
C PHE A 235 28.33 -8.25 14.24
N ARG A 236 28.57 -7.73 15.46
CA ARG A 236 29.30 -8.45 16.51
C ARG A 236 28.62 -9.78 16.86
N SER A 237 27.30 -9.75 17.08
CA SER A 237 26.52 -10.97 17.35
C SER A 237 26.55 -11.98 16.19
N ALA A 238 26.66 -11.51 14.95
CA ALA A 238 26.80 -12.37 13.79
C ALA A 238 28.20 -13.00 13.69
N ILE A 239 29.25 -12.27 14.06
CA ILE A 239 30.63 -12.79 14.18
C ILE A 239 30.69 -13.88 15.24
N ASP A 240 30.17 -13.62 16.45
CA ASP A 240 30.17 -14.58 17.56
C ASP A 240 29.46 -15.88 17.15
N TYR A 241 28.32 -15.74 16.47
CA TYR A 241 27.57 -16.89 15.94
C TYR A 241 28.36 -17.64 14.86
N ALA A 242 29.07 -16.94 13.97
CA ALA A 242 29.89 -17.57 12.93
C ALA A 242 31.09 -18.31 13.52
N LEU A 243 31.73 -17.78 14.56
CA LEU A 243 32.82 -18.44 15.29
C LEU A 243 32.31 -19.72 15.97
N ALA A 244 31.19 -19.64 16.69
CA ALA A 244 30.61 -20.78 17.40
C ALA A 244 30.18 -21.92 16.46
N THR A 245 29.85 -21.60 15.20
CA THR A 245 29.39 -22.57 14.20
C THR A 245 30.47 -23.03 13.23
N ALA A 246 31.67 -22.44 13.27
CA ALA A 246 32.77 -22.80 12.36
C ALA A 246 33.38 -24.19 12.63
N ASN A 247 33.24 -24.71 13.85
CA ASN A 247 33.81 -25.99 14.28
C ASN A 247 32.77 -27.14 14.34
N ARG A 248 31.59 -26.93 13.73
CA ARG A 248 30.55 -27.96 13.54
C ARG A 248 30.45 -28.33 12.07
#